data_AF-A0AAI8X1C7-F1
#
_entry.id   AF-A0AAI8X1C7-F1
#
_cell.length_a   1.000
_cell.length_b   1.000
_cell.length_c   1.000
_cell.angle_alpha   90.00
_cell.angle_beta   90.00
_cell.angle_gamma   90.00
#
_symmetry.space_group_name_H-M   'P 1'
#
loop_
_entity.id
_entity.type
_entity.pdbx_description
1 polymer ?
#
loop_
_entity_poly.entity_id
_entity_poly.type
_entity_poly.pdbx_seq_one_letter_code
_entity_poly.pdbx_strand_id
1 'polypeptide(L)'
;MHRPDGGVLMVTPHQLRHTWATELANAGMSLQALMSLLGHVTPQMTIRYATLASPTLRAAYDEAMGKMRRQFTLTPVGKPILPDKVGWLHSEMLKTRVAHGYCARHESAGACPYANICETCDNYVTAPEFRDTLTDQLADVRALRTDAECRGWTDEAARHDRVAHALTDHLQRLDR
;
A
#
# COMPACT_ATOMS: atom_id res chain seq x y z
N MET A 1 -37.96 -36.55 11.80
CA MET A 1 -37.39 -36.38 10.45
C MET A 1 -37.09 -37.76 9.89
N HIS A 2 -37.62 -38.11 8.72
CA HIS A 2 -37.32 -39.35 8.03
C HIS A 2 -36.43 -39.07 6.82
N ARG A 3 -35.51 -39.98 6.53
CA ARG A 3 -34.71 -39.98 5.30
C ARG A 3 -35.65 -40.28 4.10
N PRO A 4 -35.34 -39.89 2.84
CA PRO A 4 -36.26 -40.05 1.69
C PRO A 4 -36.72 -41.49 1.42
N ASP A 5 -36.03 -42.46 2.02
CA ASP A 5 -36.21 -43.90 1.96
C ASP A 5 -36.83 -44.49 3.26
N GLY A 6 -37.47 -43.65 4.10
CA GLY A 6 -38.31 -44.07 5.23
C GLY A 6 -37.57 -44.39 6.53
N GLY A 7 -36.24 -44.37 6.55
CA GLY A 7 -35.43 -44.57 7.76
C GLY A 7 -35.49 -43.38 8.73
N VAL A 8 -35.30 -43.62 10.03
CA VAL A 8 -35.22 -42.56 11.05
C VAL A 8 -33.93 -41.76 10.86
N LEU A 9 -34.03 -40.43 10.73
CA LEU A 9 -32.87 -39.56 10.63
C LEU A 9 -32.27 -39.34 12.03
N MET A 10 -31.07 -39.87 12.25
CA MET A 10 -30.31 -39.64 13.48
C MET A 10 -29.47 -38.36 13.35
N VAL A 11 -29.95 -37.28 13.97
CA VAL A 11 -29.23 -36.01 14.05
C VAL A 11 -28.46 -35.95 15.37
N THR A 12 -27.17 -35.65 15.30
CA THR A 12 -26.32 -35.51 16.50
C THR A 12 -26.06 -34.03 16.82
N PRO A 13 -25.82 -33.67 18.10
CA PRO A 13 -25.43 -32.31 18.47
C PRO A 13 -24.20 -31.80 17.72
N HIS A 14 -23.26 -32.69 17.36
CA HIS A 14 -22.10 -32.34 16.57
C HIS A 14 -22.47 -31.90 15.15
N GLN A 15 -23.44 -32.55 14.52
CA GLN A 15 -23.94 -32.15 13.18
C GLN A 15 -24.63 -30.79 13.23
N LEU A 16 -25.44 -30.53 14.25
CA LEU A 16 -26.08 -29.22 14.45
C LEU A 16 -25.05 -28.10 14.67
N ARG A 17 -24.04 -28.35 15.51
CA ARG A 17 -22.91 -27.44 15.70
C ARG A 17 -22.17 -27.19 14.39
N HIS A 18 -22.03 -28.21 13.55
CA HIS A 18 -21.45 -28.07 12.22
C HIS A 18 -22.24 -27.15 11.31
N THR A 19 -23.54 -27.42 11.16
CA THR A 19 -24.44 -26.60 10.34
C THR A 19 -24.42 -25.15 10.82
N TRP A 20 -24.58 -24.92 12.12
CA TRP A 20 -24.62 -23.57 12.70
C TRP A 20 -23.30 -22.79 12.51
N ALA A 21 -22.15 -23.43 12.75
CA ALA A 21 -20.86 -22.79 12.58
C ALA A 21 -20.56 -22.45 11.11
N THR A 22 -20.97 -23.32 10.17
CA THR A 22 -20.84 -23.06 8.73
C THR A 22 -21.75 -21.92 8.27
N GLU A 23 -22.99 -21.85 8.77
CA GLU A 23 -23.90 -20.73 8.47
C GLU A 23 -23.35 -19.38 8.96
N LEU A 24 -22.82 -19.31 10.19
CA LEU A 24 -22.22 -18.09 10.72
C LEU A 24 -20.96 -17.66 9.94
N ALA A 25 -20.13 -18.63 9.52
CA ALA A 25 -19.00 -18.35 8.65
C ALA A 25 -19.45 -17.81 7.28
N ASN A 26 -20.49 -18.40 6.69
CA ASN A 26 -21.06 -17.95 5.41
C ASN A 26 -21.68 -16.54 5.50
N ALA A 27 -22.25 -16.19 6.65
CA ALA A 27 -22.77 -14.87 6.97
C ALA A 27 -21.67 -13.81 7.22
N GLY A 28 -20.38 -14.18 7.10
CA GLY A 28 -19.25 -13.24 7.16
C GLY A 28 -18.68 -13.03 8.57
N MET A 29 -19.02 -13.87 9.54
CA MET A 29 -18.42 -13.80 10.87
C MET A 29 -16.91 -14.10 10.80
N SER A 30 -16.09 -13.30 11.48
CA SER A 30 -14.64 -13.51 11.49
C SER A 30 -14.28 -14.85 12.13
N LEU A 31 -13.22 -15.49 11.62
CA LEU A 31 -12.75 -16.78 12.14
C LEU A 31 -12.41 -16.70 13.63
N GLN A 32 -11.87 -15.56 14.08
CA GLN A 32 -11.56 -15.29 15.49
C GLN A 32 -12.83 -15.21 16.35
N ALA A 33 -13.88 -14.51 15.90
CA ALA A 33 -15.15 -14.46 16.63
C ALA A 33 -15.81 -15.84 16.71
N LEU A 34 -15.76 -16.60 15.60
CA LEU A 34 -16.30 -17.96 15.55
C LEU A 34 -15.51 -18.91 16.48
N MET A 35 -14.19 -18.75 16.58
CA MET A 35 -13.35 -19.48 17.55
C MET A 35 -13.78 -19.19 18.99
N SER A 36 -14.00 -17.92 19.35
CA SER A 36 -14.44 -17.54 20.69
C SER A 36 -15.82 -18.13 21.02
N LEU A 37 -16.76 -18.08 20.07
CA LEU A 37 -18.13 -18.59 20.24
C LEU A 37 -18.16 -20.12 20.41
N LEU A 38 -17.27 -20.82 19.71
CA LEU A 38 -17.17 -22.27 19.75
C LEU A 38 -16.22 -22.76 20.87
N GLY A 39 -15.50 -21.88 21.55
CA GLY A 39 -14.50 -22.25 22.56
C GLY A 39 -13.30 -22.99 21.95
N HIS A 40 -12.93 -22.67 20.72
CA HIS A 40 -11.80 -23.29 20.04
C HIS A 40 -10.50 -22.60 20.38
N VAL A 41 -9.53 -23.38 20.86
CA VAL A 41 -8.20 -22.91 21.25
C VAL A 41 -7.24 -22.77 20.08
N THR A 42 -7.49 -23.45 18.95
CA THR A 42 -6.64 -23.39 17.76
C THR A 42 -7.43 -23.09 16.49
N PRO A 43 -6.89 -22.29 15.55
CA PRO A 43 -7.57 -21.96 14.29
C PRO A 43 -7.91 -23.18 13.43
N GLN A 44 -7.12 -24.25 13.52
CA GLN A 44 -7.32 -25.50 12.78
C GLN A 44 -8.66 -26.15 13.10
N MET A 45 -9.14 -26.03 14.35
CA MET A 45 -10.46 -26.53 14.75
C MET A 45 -11.60 -25.78 14.06
N THR A 46 -11.38 -24.52 13.67
CA THR A 46 -12.41 -23.64 13.08
C THR A 46 -12.29 -23.54 11.55
N ILE A 47 -11.10 -23.71 10.98
CA ILE A 47 -10.87 -23.68 9.52
C ILE A 47 -11.72 -24.71 8.78
N ARG A 48 -12.05 -25.84 9.40
CA ARG A 48 -12.95 -26.86 8.83
C ARG A 48 -14.37 -26.33 8.51
N TYR A 49 -14.80 -25.24 9.13
CA TYR A 49 -16.06 -24.55 8.79
C TYR A 49 -15.88 -23.47 7.72
N ALA A 50 -14.66 -22.94 7.56
CA ALA A 50 -14.30 -21.91 6.59
C ALA A 50 -13.99 -22.46 5.19
N THR A 51 -13.59 -23.73 5.06
CA THR A 51 -13.33 -24.39 3.76
C THR A 51 -14.58 -24.56 2.90
N LEU A 52 -15.78 -24.33 3.45
CA LEU A 52 -17.06 -24.26 2.72
C LEU A 52 -17.52 -22.83 2.44
N ALA A 53 -16.74 -21.81 2.81
CA ALA A 53 -17.14 -20.42 2.74
C ALA A 53 -17.08 -19.89 1.29
N SER A 54 -18.25 -20.01 0.64
CA SER A 54 -18.99 -18.98 -0.10
C SER A 54 -18.20 -17.84 -0.81
N PRO A 55 -18.68 -17.38 -1.98
CA PRO A 55 -18.28 -16.11 -2.61
C PRO A 55 -18.13 -14.91 -1.65
N THR A 56 -18.82 -14.90 -0.50
CA THR A 56 -18.66 -13.88 0.55
C THR A 56 -17.28 -13.87 1.21
N LEU A 57 -16.60 -15.02 1.40
CA LEU A 57 -15.23 -15.05 1.92
C LEU A 57 -14.26 -14.45 0.89
N ARG A 58 -14.48 -14.77 -0.38
CA ARG A 58 -13.72 -14.19 -1.49
C ARG A 58 -13.95 -12.69 -1.60
N ALA A 59 -15.20 -12.22 -1.48
CA ALA A 59 -15.52 -10.81 -1.49
C ALA A 59 -14.90 -10.06 -0.30
N ALA A 60 -14.96 -10.63 0.91
CA ALA A 60 -14.33 -10.06 2.09
C ALA A 60 -12.80 -10.04 1.98
N TYR A 61 -12.20 -11.09 1.40
CA TYR A 61 -10.78 -11.12 1.08
C TYR A 61 -10.41 -10.06 0.03
N ASP A 62 -11.16 -9.96 -1.07
CA ASP A 62 -10.93 -8.99 -2.14
C ASP A 62 -11.12 -7.54 -1.63
N GLU A 63 -12.08 -7.31 -0.73
CA GLU A 63 -12.29 -6.02 -0.06
C GLU A 63 -11.14 -5.69 0.90
N ALA A 64 -10.72 -6.63 1.74
CA ALA A 64 -9.60 -6.46 2.65
C ALA A 64 -8.29 -6.24 1.89
N MET A 65 -8.06 -6.99 0.81
CA MET A 65 -6.93 -6.80 -0.10
C MET A 65 -7.02 -5.49 -0.87
N GLY A 66 -8.21 -5.03 -1.26
CA GLY A 66 -8.44 -3.72 -1.86
C GLY A 66 -8.08 -2.58 -0.89
N LYS A 67 -8.40 -2.74 0.40
CA LYS A 67 -7.99 -1.81 1.46
C LYS A 67 -6.48 -1.87 1.73
N MET A 68 -5.88 -3.06 1.74
CA MET A 68 -4.41 -3.24 1.89
C MET A 68 -3.63 -2.74 0.67
N ARG A 69 -4.14 -2.91 -0.56
CA ARG A 69 -3.50 -2.40 -1.80
C ARG A 69 -3.44 -0.88 -1.86
N ARG A 70 -4.34 -0.19 -1.15
CA ARG A 70 -4.25 1.28 -0.96
C ARG A 70 -3.16 1.65 0.05
N GLN A 71 -2.78 0.74 0.94
CA GLN A 71 -1.71 0.93 1.92
C GLN A 71 -0.34 0.48 1.39
N PHE A 72 -0.30 -0.46 0.44
CA PHE A 72 0.91 -0.97 -0.18
C PHE A 72 0.76 -1.00 -1.70
N THR A 73 1.70 -0.39 -2.42
CA THR A 73 1.82 -0.49 -3.89
C THR A 73 2.20 -1.92 -4.31
N LEU A 74 1.26 -2.87 -4.20
CA LEU A 74 1.44 -4.22 -4.70
C LEU A 74 0.98 -4.26 -6.17
N THR A 75 1.94 -4.19 -7.08
CA THR A 75 1.71 -4.28 -8.52
C THR A 75 1.22 -5.69 -8.89
N PRO A 76 0.17 -5.85 -9.72
CA PRO A 76 -0.19 -7.14 -10.28
C PRO A 76 0.98 -7.71 -11.08
N VAL A 77 1.22 -9.03 -10.97
CA VAL A 77 2.25 -9.74 -11.75
C VAL A 77 2.07 -9.42 -13.25
N GLY A 78 3.12 -8.90 -13.89
CA GLY A 78 3.15 -8.65 -15.34
C GLY A 78 2.94 -7.19 -15.78
N LYS A 79 2.69 -6.23 -14.89
CA LYS A 79 2.74 -4.79 -15.21
C LYS A 79 4.07 -4.16 -14.78
N PRO A 80 4.66 -3.24 -15.56
CA PRO A 80 5.84 -2.50 -15.12
C PRO A 80 5.51 -1.74 -13.83
N ILE A 81 6.45 -1.79 -12.88
CA ILE A 81 6.35 -1.19 -11.53
C ILE A 81 6.16 0.33 -11.62
N LEU A 82 6.65 0.93 -12.70
CA LEU A 82 6.50 2.35 -13.01
C LEU A 82 5.73 2.46 -14.35
N PRO A 83 4.67 3.29 -14.42
CA PRO A 83 4.13 3.70 -15.71
C PRO A 83 5.22 4.40 -16.55
N ASP A 84 4.96 4.64 -17.83
CA ASP A 84 5.81 5.54 -18.60
C ASP A 84 5.87 6.94 -17.95
N LYS A 85 6.83 7.78 -18.37
CA LYS A 85 7.09 9.10 -17.74
C LYS A 85 5.80 9.93 -17.59
N VAL A 86 4.92 9.87 -18.60
CA VAL A 86 3.64 10.59 -18.63
C VAL A 86 2.62 9.94 -17.70
N GLY A 87 2.45 8.62 -17.74
CA GLY A 87 1.54 7.88 -16.86
C GLY A 87 1.90 8.02 -15.38
N TRP A 88 3.19 8.12 -15.05
CA TRP A 88 3.65 8.32 -13.67
C TRP A 88 3.26 9.71 -13.16
N LEU A 89 3.40 10.76 -13.99
CA LEU A 89 2.96 12.12 -13.65
C LEU A 89 1.45 12.21 -13.36
N HIS A 90 0.64 11.27 -13.85
CA HIS A 90 -0.79 11.24 -13.57
C HIS A 90 -1.19 10.32 -12.40
N SER A 91 -0.25 9.55 -11.83
CA SER A 91 -0.52 8.66 -10.70
C SER A 91 -0.71 9.40 -9.36
N GLU A 92 -1.37 8.76 -8.40
CA GLU A 92 -1.51 9.23 -7.00
C GLU A 92 -0.33 8.79 -6.10
N MET A 93 0.85 8.67 -6.69
CA MET A 93 2.08 8.30 -5.97
C MET A 93 2.84 9.56 -5.60
N LEU A 94 3.52 9.57 -4.46
CA LEU A 94 4.44 10.66 -4.09
C LEU A 94 5.52 10.77 -5.14
N LYS A 95 5.55 11.93 -5.79
CA LYS A 95 6.42 12.17 -6.92
C LYS A 95 7.71 12.80 -6.44
N THR A 96 8.74 11.97 -6.34
CA THR A 96 10.06 12.42 -5.88
C THR A 96 11.13 12.04 -6.88
N ARG A 97 11.94 13.01 -7.32
CA ARG A 97 13.18 12.75 -8.05
C ARG A 97 14.27 12.28 -7.10
N VAL A 98 14.97 11.22 -7.50
CA VAL A 98 16.22 10.72 -6.91
C VAL A 98 17.31 10.73 -7.97
N ALA A 99 18.58 10.60 -7.56
CA ALA A 99 19.77 10.76 -8.42
C ALA A 99 19.64 10.21 -9.86
N HIS A 100 19.01 9.05 -10.07
CA HIS A 100 18.81 8.47 -11.40
C HIS A 100 17.39 7.93 -11.62
N GLY A 101 16.36 8.52 -10.99
CA GLY A 101 15.00 8.02 -11.18
C GLY A 101 13.96 8.72 -10.33
N TYR A 102 12.86 8.00 -10.08
CA TYR A 102 11.72 8.52 -9.35
C TYR A 102 11.24 7.55 -8.26
N CYS A 103 10.78 8.10 -7.15
CA CYS A 103 10.19 7.36 -6.07
C CYS A 103 8.76 6.91 -6.42
N ALA A 104 8.42 5.70 -6.00
CA ALA A 104 7.11 5.08 -6.18
C ALA A 104 6.35 4.92 -4.84
N ARG A 105 6.63 5.78 -3.86
CA ARG A 105 6.01 5.71 -2.54
C ARG A 105 4.58 6.26 -2.60
N HIS A 106 3.66 5.69 -1.83
CA HIS A 106 2.28 6.18 -1.76
C HIS A 106 2.15 7.33 -0.74
N GLU A 107 1.19 8.24 -0.95
CA GLU A 107 0.91 9.39 -0.07
C GLU A 107 0.72 8.97 1.39
N SER A 108 0.01 7.88 1.65
CA SER A 108 -0.28 7.40 3.01
C SER A 108 0.97 7.05 3.83
N ALA A 109 2.13 6.90 3.19
CA ALA A 109 3.40 6.65 3.88
C ALA A 109 4.14 7.94 4.28
N GLY A 110 3.60 9.11 3.92
CA GLY A 110 4.17 10.42 4.19
C GLY A 110 5.48 10.71 3.44
N ALA A 111 6.06 11.88 3.72
CA ALA A 111 7.33 12.31 3.12
C ALA A 111 8.48 11.34 3.46
N CYS A 112 9.35 11.06 2.49
CA CYS A 112 10.51 10.18 2.69
C CYS A 112 11.67 10.92 3.37
N PRO A 113 12.15 10.47 4.55
CA PRO A 113 13.26 11.14 5.22
C PRO A 113 14.62 10.92 4.53
N TYR A 114 14.72 9.96 3.61
CA TYR A 114 15.98 9.54 3.00
C TYR A 114 16.18 10.02 1.55
N ALA A 115 15.14 10.57 0.92
CA ALA A 115 15.24 11.01 -0.46
C ALA A 115 16.18 12.22 -0.55
N ASN A 116 17.21 12.09 -1.40
CA ASN A 116 18.22 13.12 -1.66
C ASN A 116 19.04 13.52 -0.42
N ILE A 117 19.21 12.59 0.53
CA ILE A 117 19.87 12.86 1.82
C ILE A 117 21.28 13.44 1.67
N CYS A 118 22.05 12.94 0.70
CA CYS A 118 23.40 13.45 0.43
C CYS A 118 23.34 14.86 -0.12
N GLU A 119 22.43 15.17 -1.05
CA GLU A 119 22.33 16.50 -1.64
C GLU A 119 21.86 17.56 -0.63
N THR A 120 21.24 17.16 0.48
CA THR A 120 20.86 18.05 1.59
C THR A 120 21.86 18.05 2.75
N CYS A 121 22.98 17.34 2.63
CA CYS A 121 24.01 17.23 3.67
C CYS A 121 25.04 18.35 3.56
N ASP A 122 25.51 18.88 4.70
CA ASP A 122 26.53 19.93 4.75
C ASP A 122 27.86 19.53 4.10
N ASN A 123 28.18 18.23 4.10
CA ASN A 123 29.42 17.70 3.51
C ASN A 123 29.31 17.43 2.01
N TYR A 124 28.16 17.70 1.39
CA TYR A 124 28.01 17.50 -0.05
C TYR A 124 28.76 18.57 -0.84
N VAL A 125 29.59 18.09 -1.75
CA VAL A 125 30.34 18.90 -2.70
C VAL A 125 30.02 18.40 -4.10
N THR A 126 29.78 19.33 -5.01
CA THR A 126 29.58 19.08 -6.43
C THR A 126 30.67 19.77 -7.23
N ALA A 127 30.73 19.51 -8.53
CA ALA A 127 31.74 20.03 -9.44
C ALA A 127 31.08 20.72 -10.65
N PRO A 128 31.76 21.67 -11.32
CA PRO A 128 31.18 22.48 -12.39
C PRO A 128 30.55 21.67 -13.54
N GLU A 129 31.09 20.48 -13.84
CA GLU A 129 30.56 19.57 -14.85
C GLU A 129 29.13 19.07 -14.56
N PHE A 130 28.65 19.16 -13.32
CA PHE A 130 27.30 18.74 -12.92
C PHE A 130 26.28 19.89 -12.88
N ARG A 131 26.67 21.11 -13.26
CA ARG A 131 25.80 22.30 -13.22
C ARG A 131 24.48 22.09 -13.95
N ASP A 132 24.52 21.56 -15.16
CA ASP A 132 23.32 21.36 -15.97
C ASP A 132 22.39 20.32 -15.32
N THR A 133 22.97 19.24 -14.80
CA THR A 133 22.22 18.20 -14.08
C THR A 133 21.54 18.75 -12.83
N LEU A 134 22.24 19.59 -12.05
CA LEU A 134 21.67 20.24 -10.87
C LEU A 134 20.57 21.24 -11.22
N THR A 135 20.72 21.95 -12.34
CA THR A 135 19.72 22.90 -12.85
C THR A 135 18.44 22.17 -13.28
N ASP A 136 18.59 21.09 -14.04
CA ASP A 136 17.48 20.23 -14.45
C ASP A 136 16.78 19.62 -13.23
N GLN A 137 17.55 19.13 -12.27
CA GLN A 137 17.02 18.58 -11.04
C GLN A 137 16.28 19.62 -10.20
N LEU A 138 16.78 20.86 -10.13
CA LEU A 138 16.08 21.96 -9.45
C LEU A 138 14.76 22.30 -10.14
N ALA A 139 14.73 22.34 -11.47
CA ALA A 139 13.50 22.55 -12.23
C ALA A 139 12.47 21.44 -11.96
N ASP A 140 12.91 20.19 -11.98
CA ASP A 140 12.06 19.04 -11.65
C ASP A 140 11.52 19.14 -10.22
N VAL A 141 12.37 19.40 -9.22
CA VAL A 141 11.96 19.50 -7.81
C VAL A 141 10.96 20.64 -7.59
N ARG A 142 11.10 21.77 -8.29
CA ARG A 142 10.12 22.87 -8.24
C ARG A 142 8.78 22.51 -8.87
N ALA A 143 8.79 21.79 -9.99
CA ALA A 143 7.57 21.28 -10.60
C ALA A 143 6.86 20.30 -9.66
N LEU A 144 7.61 19.42 -9.01
CA LEU A 144 7.10 18.46 -8.02
C LEU A 144 6.55 19.12 -6.76
N ARG A 145 7.21 20.17 -6.25
CA ARG A 145 6.69 21.03 -5.17
C ARG A 145 5.32 21.59 -5.51
N THR A 146 5.18 22.12 -6.73
CA THR A 146 3.92 22.71 -7.21
C THR A 146 2.82 21.65 -7.32
N ASP A 147 3.13 20.46 -7.84
CA ASP A 147 2.16 19.35 -7.90
C ASP A 147 1.72 18.89 -6.49
N ALA A 148 2.65 18.80 -5.54
CA ALA A 148 2.35 18.46 -4.15
C ALA A 148 1.45 19.52 -3.49
N GLU A 149 1.69 20.81 -3.73
CA GLU A 149 0.84 21.91 -3.25
C GLU A 149 -0.58 21.82 -3.84
N CYS A 150 -0.70 21.62 -5.16
CA CYS A 150 -2.00 21.46 -5.83
C CYS A 150 -2.81 20.27 -5.31
N ARG A 151 -2.14 19.21 -4.84
CA ARG A 151 -2.76 18.01 -4.27
C ARG A 151 -3.01 18.09 -2.77
N GLY A 152 -2.52 19.14 -2.09
CA GLY A 152 -2.63 19.29 -0.64
C GLY A 152 -1.65 18.42 0.16
N TRP A 153 -0.60 17.89 -0.45
CA TRP A 153 0.42 17.06 0.19
C TRP A 153 1.45 17.92 0.93
N THR A 154 1.06 18.51 2.05
CA THR A 154 1.83 19.54 2.78
C THR A 154 3.24 19.09 3.16
N ASP A 155 3.37 17.88 3.71
CA ASP A 155 4.66 17.36 4.17
C ASP A 155 5.63 17.12 3.01
N GLU A 156 5.09 16.69 1.86
CA GLU A 156 5.86 16.44 0.65
C GLU A 156 6.28 17.76 -0.01
N ALA A 157 5.38 18.75 -0.07
CA ALA A 157 5.70 20.09 -0.55
C ALA A 157 6.82 20.75 0.27
N ALA A 158 6.73 20.68 1.61
CA ALA A 158 7.77 21.17 2.51
C ALA A 158 9.10 20.45 2.33
N ARG A 159 9.07 19.16 1.98
CA ARG A 159 10.29 18.40 1.69
C ARG A 159 10.93 18.83 0.36
N HIS A 160 10.13 18.98 -0.70
CA HIS A 160 10.64 19.48 -1.99
C HIS A 160 11.26 20.87 -1.86
N ASP A 161 10.67 21.72 -1.02
CA ASP A 161 11.19 23.05 -0.72
C ASP A 161 12.61 22.99 -0.13
N ARG A 162 12.86 22.11 0.84
CA ARG A 162 14.21 21.91 1.41
C ARG A 162 15.24 21.47 0.37
N VAL A 163 14.86 20.54 -0.51
CA VAL A 163 15.75 20.06 -1.58
C VAL A 163 16.03 21.19 -2.59
N ALA A 164 15.02 21.96 -2.97
CA ALA A 164 15.19 23.09 -3.89
C ALA A 164 16.14 24.16 -3.33
N HIS A 165 16.05 24.44 -2.03
CA HIS A 165 16.99 25.34 -1.35
C HIS A 165 18.43 24.79 -1.41
N ALA A 166 18.65 23.54 -1.02
CA ALA A 166 19.99 22.93 -1.06
C ALA A 166 20.61 22.95 -2.47
N LEU A 167 19.82 22.62 -3.50
CA LEU A 167 20.27 22.66 -4.90
C LEU A 167 20.60 24.08 -5.37
N THR A 168 19.83 25.07 -4.93
CA THR A 168 20.10 26.49 -5.21
C THR A 168 21.43 26.90 -4.60
N ASP A 169 21.69 26.51 -3.35
CA ASP A 169 22.95 26.80 -2.67
C ASP A 169 24.15 26.13 -3.37
N HIS A 170 23.99 24.88 -3.84
CA HIS A 170 25.02 24.19 -4.62
C HIS A 170 25.37 24.94 -5.91
N LEU A 171 24.35 25.36 -6.66
CA LEU A 171 24.54 26.12 -7.89
C LEU A 171 25.25 27.46 -7.61
N GLN A 172 24.85 28.17 -6.56
CA GLN A 172 25.51 29.42 -6.16
C GLN A 172 26.96 29.21 -5.73
N ARG A 173 27.31 28.08 -5.11
CA ARG A 173 28.69 27.76 -4.75
C ARG A 173 29.56 27.47 -5.97
N LEU A 174 28.99 26.97 -7.06
CA LEU A 174 29.70 26.77 -8.33
C LEU A 174 29.96 28.09 -9.08
N ASP A 175 29.27 29.17 -8.74
CA ASP A 175 29.43 30.51 -9.32
C ASP A 175 30.46 31.38 -8.60
N ARG A 176 30.97 30.93 -7.44
CA ARG A 176 31.97 31.63 -6.62
C ARG A 176 33.38 31.16 -6.93
#